data_AF-A0A5N6QFL8-F1
#
_entry.id   AF-A0A5N6QFL8-F1
#
_cell.length_a   1.000
_cell.length_b   1.000
_cell.length_c   1.000
_cell.angle_alpha   90.00
_cell.angle_beta   90.00
_cell.angle_gamma   90.00
#
_symmetry.space_group_name_H-M   'P 1'
#
loop_
_entity.id
_entity.type
_entity.pdbx_description
1 polymer ?
#
loop_
_entity_poly.entity_id
_entity_poly.type
_entity_poly.pdbx_seq_one_letter_code
_entity_poly.pdbx_strand_id
1 'polypeptide(L)'
;MGSCLSAYEAMDAINWVNQQRTNPKGDLWIRDYGDFSRCYLYGSANGSNMVFFVSLKAYEQQLGLAGIILNQPMFGGERRTKSEIEFATDELFPFPVFDLMWHFALPKGVNRDHRYCNPIMEGPHMRLISGLGRCLVIGFGEDRMIDRQQDFVTLLAHSGVNVEACFDDVGFHNIHMVDPRRAEVVINLMREFMI
;
A
#
# COMPACT_ATOMS: atom_id res chain seq x y z
N MET A 1 11.06 3.48 -15.07
CA MET A 1 12.11 3.30 -14.02
C MET A 1 11.59 3.68 -12.63
N GLY A 2 10.46 4.38 -12.47
CA GLY A 2 10.05 5.01 -11.21
C GLY A 2 9.68 4.08 -10.05
N SER A 3 8.92 3.01 -10.29
CA SER A 3 8.45 2.09 -9.22
C SER A 3 9.54 1.22 -8.58
N CYS A 4 10.68 1.03 -9.24
CA CYS A 4 11.80 0.28 -8.68
C CYS A 4 12.67 1.16 -7.76
N LEU A 5 12.86 2.44 -8.13
CA LEU A 5 13.65 3.42 -7.37
C LEU A 5 13.03 3.71 -6.01
N SER A 6 11.71 3.94 -5.95
CA SER A 6 11.02 4.25 -4.68
C SER A 6 11.06 3.08 -3.69
N ALA A 7 11.04 1.84 -4.16
CA ALA A 7 11.18 0.66 -3.30
C ALA A 7 12.59 0.52 -2.71
N TYR A 8 13.64 0.99 -3.40
CA TYR A 8 15.00 1.03 -2.83
C TYR A 8 15.13 2.11 -1.76
N GLU A 9 14.64 3.32 -2.04
CA GLU A 9 14.63 4.41 -1.06
C GLU A 9 13.82 4.05 0.20
N ALA A 10 12.67 3.39 0.03
CA ALA A 10 11.89 2.89 1.14
C ALA A 10 12.64 1.80 1.95
N MET A 11 13.38 0.90 1.29
CA MET A 11 14.24 -0.07 1.99
C MET A 11 15.39 0.61 2.73
N ASP A 12 16.01 1.64 2.15
CA ASP A 12 17.07 2.41 2.79
C ASP A 12 16.54 3.11 4.05
N ALA A 13 15.32 3.64 4.00
CA ALA A 13 14.64 4.21 5.17
C ALA A 13 14.39 3.16 6.26
N ILE A 14 13.89 1.97 5.92
CA ILE A 14 13.69 0.87 6.89
C ILE A 14 15.02 0.48 7.54
N ASN A 15 16.08 0.31 6.73
CA ASN A 15 17.40 -0.03 7.23
C ASN A 15 17.97 1.08 8.13
N TRP A 16 17.78 2.34 7.75
CA TRP A 16 18.18 3.48 8.56
C TRP A 16 17.46 3.49 9.90
N VAL A 17 16.14 3.27 9.95
CA VAL A 17 15.39 3.17 11.21
C VAL A 17 15.96 2.03 12.06
N ASN A 18 16.15 0.84 11.48
CA ASN A 18 16.67 -0.32 12.20
C ASN A 18 18.06 -0.08 12.82
N GLN A 19 18.92 0.71 12.15
CA GLN A 19 20.24 1.09 12.67
C GLN A 19 20.16 1.97 13.92
N GLN A 20 19.08 2.74 14.11
CA GLN A 20 18.93 3.62 15.28
C GLN A 20 18.83 2.83 16.59
N ARG A 21 18.36 1.56 16.54
CA ARG A 21 18.21 0.68 17.70
C ARG A 21 19.51 0.50 18.50
N THR A 22 20.64 0.40 17.80
CA THR A 22 21.93 0.05 18.41
C THR A 22 22.96 1.17 18.32
N ASN A 23 22.65 2.28 17.64
CA ASN A 23 23.59 3.37 17.44
C ASN A 23 23.61 4.30 18.67
N PRO A 24 24.75 4.43 19.39
CA PRO A 24 24.85 5.35 20.55
C PRO A 24 24.65 6.82 20.17
N LYS A 25 24.87 7.16 18.89
CA LYS A 25 24.64 8.48 18.30
C LYS A 25 23.44 8.49 17.34
N GLY A 26 22.55 7.50 17.46
CA GLY A 26 21.33 7.41 16.67
C GLY A 26 20.34 8.51 17.01
N ASP A 27 19.29 8.62 16.22
CA ASP A 27 18.18 9.54 16.48
C ASP A 27 17.55 9.25 17.85
N LEU A 28 17.52 10.27 18.71
CA LEU A 28 17.10 10.12 20.11
C LEU A 28 15.61 9.73 20.21
N TRP A 29 14.75 10.21 19.32
CA TRP A 29 13.32 9.95 19.40
C TRP A 29 13.02 8.51 19.01
N ILE A 30 13.65 8.04 17.93
CA ILE A 30 13.49 6.66 17.48
C ILE A 30 14.11 5.68 18.48
N ARG A 31 15.31 5.98 19.00
CA ARG A 31 16.01 5.09 19.93
C ARG A 31 15.33 4.99 21.29
N ASP A 32 14.92 6.12 21.85
CA ASP A 32 14.45 6.19 23.24
C ASP A 32 12.93 5.98 23.37
N TYR A 33 12.14 6.24 22.31
CA TYR A 33 10.68 6.11 22.32
C TYR A 33 10.12 5.14 21.27
N GLY A 34 10.93 4.67 20.32
CA GLY A 34 10.52 3.70 19.31
C GLY A 34 10.51 2.27 19.86
N ASP A 35 9.42 1.56 19.62
CA ASP A 35 9.31 0.13 19.92
C ASP A 35 9.59 -0.71 18.67
N PHE A 36 10.84 -1.17 18.54
CA PHE A 36 11.29 -1.98 17.40
C PHE A 36 10.65 -3.37 17.33
N SER A 37 9.94 -3.83 18.36
CA SER A 37 9.14 -5.05 18.29
C SER A 37 7.79 -4.84 17.62
N ARG A 38 7.37 -3.57 17.48
CA ARG A 38 6.08 -3.14 16.93
C ARG A 38 6.26 -2.16 15.78
N CYS A 39 7.06 -2.54 14.78
CA CYS A 39 7.24 -1.76 13.55
C CYS A 39 6.13 -2.06 12.54
N TYR A 40 5.44 -1.02 12.09
CA TYR A 40 4.41 -1.10 11.05
C TYR A 40 4.78 -0.20 9.88
N LEU A 41 4.42 -0.62 8.67
CA LEU A 41 4.50 0.22 7.49
C LEU A 41 3.10 0.73 7.12
N TYR A 42 2.96 2.04 6.94
CA TYR A 42 1.73 2.68 6.53
C TYR A 42 1.92 3.41 5.21
N GLY A 43 0.95 3.28 4.31
CA GLY A 43 0.91 4.03 3.07
C GLY A 43 -0.52 4.33 2.67
N SER A 44 -0.71 5.51 2.08
CA SER A 44 -1.98 5.94 1.48
C SER A 44 -1.83 6.06 -0.04
N ALA A 45 -2.85 5.68 -0.81
CA ALA A 45 -2.86 5.78 -2.27
C ALA A 45 -1.64 5.05 -2.91
N ASN A 46 -0.81 5.79 -3.66
CA ASN A 46 0.44 5.27 -4.23
C ASN A 46 1.46 4.83 -3.16
N GLY A 47 1.41 5.42 -1.96
CA GLY A 47 2.21 5.01 -0.82
C GLY A 47 1.88 3.60 -0.37
N SER A 48 0.62 3.15 -0.45
CA SER A 48 0.25 1.77 -0.12
C SER A 48 0.81 0.77 -1.13
N ASN A 49 0.83 1.14 -2.42
CA ASN A 49 1.49 0.34 -3.46
C ASN A 49 2.97 0.13 -3.12
N MET A 50 3.65 1.21 -2.72
CA MET A 50 5.05 1.16 -2.26
C MET A 50 5.21 0.30 -1.00
N VAL A 51 4.33 0.46 0.01
CA VAL A 51 4.33 -0.36 1.24
C VAL A 51 4.21 -1.84 0.90
N PHE A 52 3.32 -2.22 -0.02
CA PHE A 52 3.20 -3.62 -0.43
C PHE A 52 4.53 -4.16 -0.97
N PHE A 53 5.14 -3.50 -1.96
CA PHE A 53 6.38 -4.01 -2.58
C PHE A 53 7.60 -3.94 -1.66
N VAL A 54 7.72 -2.90 -0.82
CA VAL A 54 8.83 -2.80 0.13
C VAL A 54 8.70 -3.86 1.24
N SER A 55 7.47 -4.24 1.63
CA SER A 55 7.25 -5.28 2.64
C SER A 55 7.67 -6.65 2.15
N LEU A 56 7.46 -6.96 0.86
CA LEU A 56 7.96 -8.19 0.26
C LEU A 56 9.50 -8.24 0.30
N LYS A 57 10.17 -7.11 0.01
CA LYS A 57 11.63 -6.99 0.12
C LYS A 57 12.12 -7.10 1.56
N ALA A 58 11.42 -6.47 2.51
CA ALA A 58 11.73 -6.55 3.94
C ALA A 58 11.62 -7.99 4.45
N TYR A 59 10.59 -8.73 4.02
CA TYR A 59 10.43 -10.15 4.30
C TYR A 59 11.60 -10.98 3.74
N GLU A 60 12.00 -10.77 2.48
CA GLU A 60 13.18 -11.46 1.91
C GLU A 60 14.47 -11.19 2.69
N GLN A 61 14.63 -9.99 3.26
CA GLN A 61 15.77 -9.59 4.09
C GLN A 61 15.59 -9.92 5.58
N GLN A 62 14.52 -10.63 5.95
CA GLN A 62 14.21 -11.01 7.34
C GLN A 62 14.14 -9.80 8.30
N LEU A 63 13.70 -8.65 7.79
CA LEU A 63 13.40 -7.48 8.60
C LEU A 63 12.01 -7.67 9.21
N GLY A 64 11.96 -7.82 10.53
CA GLY A 64 10.71 -8.04 11.27
C GLY A 64 9.78 -6.83 11.18
N LEU A 65 8.59 -7.04 10.60
CA LEU A 65 7.48 -6.10 10.62
C LEU A 65 6.32 -6.73 11.40
N ALA A 66 5.70 -5.97 12.30
CA ALA A 66 4.52 -6.40 13.04
C ALA A 66 3.26 -6.42 12.16
N GLY A 67 3.22 -5.57 11.13
CA GLY A 67 2.16 -5.57 10.14
C GLY A 67 2.29 -4.43 9.13
N ILE A 68 1.40 -4.42 8.15
CA ILE A 68 1.30 -3.36 7.15
C ILE A 68 -0.12 -2.81 7.06
N ILE A 69 -0.21 -1.52 6.76
CA ILE A 69 -1.47 -0.79 6.66
C ILE A 69 -1.52 -0.09 5.29
N LEU A 70 -2.56 -0.43 4.52
CA LEU A 70 -2.76 -0.01 3.15
C LEU A 70 -4.07 0.78 3.07
N ASN A 71 -3.96 2.11 3.12
CA ASN A 71 -5.11 3.01 3.00
C ASN A 71 -5.37 3.38 1.54
N GLN A 72 -6.46 2.89 0.97
CA GLN A 72 -6.89 3.09 -0.41
C GLN A 72 -5.79 2.73 -1.42
N PRO A 73 -5.27 1.48 -1.41
CA PRO A 73 -4.10 1.16 -2.21
C PRO A 73 -4.34 1.38 -3.70
N MET A 74 -3.43 2.14 -4.31
CA MET A 74 -3.52 2.52 -5.72
C MET A 74 -2.99 1.40 -6.62
N PHE A 75 -3.90 0.79 -7.37
CA PHE A 75 -3.62 -0.23 -8.37
C PHE A 75 -4.28 0.14 -9.70
N GLY A 76 -3.80 -0.46 -10.78
CA GLY A 76 -4.32 -0.30 -12.13
C GLY A 76 -4.31 -1.62 -12.89
N GLY A 77 -4.55 -1.53 -14.19
CA GLY A 77 -4.57 -2.68 -15.09
C GLY A 77 -4.99 -2.25 -16.49
N GLU A 78 -4.75 -3.11 -17.47
CA GLU A 78 -5.05 -2.76 -18.86
C GLU A 78 -6.55 -2.75 -19.13
N ARG A 79 -7.23 -3.81 -18.67
CA ARG A 79 -8.70 -3.90 -18.69
C ARG A 79 -9.30 -3.09 -17.55
N ARG A 80 -10.32 -2.30 -17.87
CA ARG A 80 -11.07 -1.54 -16.86
C ARG A 80 -11.94 -2.44 -16.00
N THR A 81 -11.99 -2.15 -14.70
CA THR A 81 -12.95 -2.76 -13.77
C THR A 81 -14.33 -2.09 -13.89
N LYS A 82 -15.34 -2.56 -13.16
CA LYS A 82 -16.67 -1.95 -13.17
C LYS A 82 -16.62 -0.58 -12.51
N SER A 83 -15.99 -0.49 -11.33
CA SER A 83 -15.82 0.76 -10.59
C SER A 83 -15.07 1.82 -11.42
N GLU A 84 -14.06 1.42 -12.17
CA GLU A 84 -13.32 2.35 -13.02
C GLU A 84 -14.19 2.97 -14.12
N ILE A 85 -15.11 2.19 -14.69
CA ILE A 85 -16.05 2.64 -15.72
C ILE A 85 -17.17 3.49 -15.10
N GLU A 86 -17.69 3.07 -13.96
CA GLU A 86 -18.74 3.79 -13.22
C GLU A 86 -18.26 5.18 -12.81
N PHE A 87 -17.05 5.27 -12.25
CA PHE A 87 -16.41 6.52 -11.87
C PHE A 87 -15.46 7.05 -12.96
N ALA A 88 -15.84 6.92 -14.23
CA ALA A 88 -15.04 7.39 -15.37
C ALA A 88 -14.82 8.91 -15.38
N THR A 89 -15.78 9.66 -14.82
CA THR A 89 -15.77 11.13 -14.73
C THR A 89 -15.31 11.63 -13.36
N ASP A 90 -14.60 10.81 -12.59
CA ASP A 90 -13.95 11.22 -11.35
C ASP A 90 -13.06 12.44 -11.58
N GLU A 91 -13.32 13.53 -10.85
CA GLU A 91 -12.61 14.80 -11.03
C GLU A 91 -11.19 14.79 -10.45
N LEU A 92 -10.91 13.90 -9.49
CA LEU A 92 -9.61 13.76 -8.85
C LEU A 92 -8.65 12.93 -9.71
N PHE A 93 -9.15 11.86 -10.32
CA PHE A 93 -8.39 10.93 -11.16
C PHE A 93 -9.14 10.56 -12.46
N PRO A 94 -9.24 11.48 -13.43
CA PRO A 94 -9.73 11.17 -14.76
C PRO A 94 -8.86 10.09 -15.44
N PHE A 95 -9.45 9.24 -16.29
CA PHE A 95 -8.73 8.17 -16.97
C PHE A 95 -7.41 8.58 -17.64
N PRO A 96 -7.35 9.66 -18.44
CA PRO A 96 -6.10 10.03 -19.12
C PRO A 96 -4.99 10.41 -18.14
N VAL A 97 -5.36 11.03 -17.00
CA VAL A 97 -4.41 11.41 -15.95
C VAL A 97 -3.87 10.15 -15.28
N PHE A 98 -4.76 9.25 -14.88
CA PHE A 98 -4.38 8.00 -14.22
C PHE A 98 -3.51 7.10 -15.12
N ASP A 99 -3.86 6.99 -16.40
CA ASP A 99 -3.07 6.23 -17.38
C ASP A 99 -1.70 6.85 -17.61
N LEU A 100 -1.63 8.18 -17.68
CA LEU A 100 -0.37 8.91 -17.83
C LEU A 100 0.53 8.76 -16.58
N MET A 101 -0.06 8.77 -15.39
CA MET A 101 0.67 8.49 -14.15
C MET A 101 1.33 7.11 -14.20
N TRP A 102 0.58 6.07 -14.62
CA TRP A 102 1.15 4.73 -14.78
C TRP A 102 2.21 4.66 -15.88
N HIS A 103 2.00 5.36 -17.00
CA HIS A 103 2.99 5.44 -18.08
C HIS A 103 4.34 5.96 -17.58
N PHE A 104 4.35 6.97 -16.69
CA PHE A 104 5.58 7.50 -16.11
C PHE A 104 6.16 6.61 -14.99
N ALA A 105 5.31 5.97 -14.18
CA ALA A 105 5.74 5.16 -13.05
C ALA A 105 6.34 3.80 -13.47
N LEU A 106 5.85 3.23 -14.57
CA LEU A 106 6.22 1.90 -15.01
C LEU A 106 7.58 1.86 -15.76
N PRO A 107 8.21 0.67 -15.88
CA PRO A 107 9.31 0.47 -16.81
C PRO A 107 8.93 0.85 -18.25
N LYS A 108 9.91 1.28 -19.06
CA LYS A 108 9.64 1.60 -20.47
C LYS A 108 9.26 0.32 -21.22
N GLY A 109 8.18 0.39 -22.01
CA GLY A 109 7.75 -0.70 -22.89
C GLY A 109 6.86 -1.76 -22.23
N VAL A 110 6.47 -1.59 -20.96
CA VAL A 110 5.46 -2.45 -20.32
C VAL A 110 4.10 -1.75 -20.29
N ASN A 111 3.02 -2.54 -20.25
CA ASN A 111 1.66 -2.05 -20.10
C ASN A 111 1.21 -2.04 -18.63
N ARG A 112 -0.04 -1.68 -18.37
CA ARG A 112 -0.59 -1.57 -17.00
C ARG A 112 -0.85 -2.90 -16.31
N ASP A 113 -0.74 -4.03 -17.01
CA ASP A 113 -0.76 -5.35 -16.37
C ASP A 113 0.61 -5.76 -15.80
N HIS A 114 1.60 -4.87 -15.86
CA HIS A 114 2.84 -5.06 -15.12
C HIS A 114 2.57 -5.08 -13.60
N ARG A 115 3.21 -6.01 -12.87
CA ARG A 115 3.00 -6.26 -11.44
C ARG A 115 2.92 -5.03 -10.53
N TYR A 116 3.71 -3.99 -10.82
CA TYR A 116 3.74 -2.75 -10.03
C TYR A 116 2.45 -1.92 -10.15
N CYS A 117 1.72 -2.09 -11.24
CA CYS A 117 0.42 -1.47 -11.46
C CYS A 117 -0.70 -2.45 -11.09
N ASN A 118 -0.60 -3.70 -11.57
CA ASN A 118 -1.61 -4.73 -11.37
C ASN A 118 -1.05 -5.91 -10.54
N PRO A 119 -1.24 -5.93 -9.20
CA PRO A 119 -0.60 -6.91 -8.32
C PRO A 119 -1.19 -8.32 -8.43
N ILE A 120 -2.39 -8.48 -9.01
CA ILE A 120 -3.03 -9.78 -9.21
C ILE A 120 -2.49 -10.55 -10.42
N MET A 121 -1.70 -9.89 -11.27
CA MET A 121 -1.03 -10.54 -12.40
C MET A 121 0.14 -11.39 -11.93
N GLU A 122 0.38 -12.51 -12.61
CA GLU A 122 1.50 -13.39 -12.30
C GLU A 122 2.84 -12.64 -12.27
N GLY A 123 3.71 -13.03 -11.35
CA GLY A 123 5.01 -12.41 -11.21
C GLY A 123 5.81 -12.95 -10.04
N PRO A 124 7.09 -12.55 -9.93
CA PRO A 124 7.98 -13.03 -8.88
C PRO A 124 7.54 -12.61 -7.47
N HIS A 125 6.70 -11.58 -7.33
CA HIS A 125 6.17 -11.13 -6.05
C HIS A 125 5.19 -12.14 -5.43
N MET A 126 4.49 -12.93 -6.25
CA MET A 126 3.46 -13.88 -5.78
C MET A 126 3.97 -14.87 -4.73
N ARG A 127 5.20 -15.38 -4.92
CA ARG A 127 5.82 -16.34 -3.98
C ARG A 127 6.12 -15.75 -2.60
N LEU A 128 6.16 -14.42 -2.50
CA LEU A 128 6.54 -13.70 -1.28
C LEU A 128 5.32 -13.22 -0.48
N ILE A 129 4.13 -13.21 -1.08
CA ILE A 129 2.92 -12.66 -0.46
C ILE A 129 2.58 -13.41 0.83
N SER A 130 2.69 -14.75 0.84
CA SER A 130 2.45 -15.58 2.03
C SER A 130 3.39 -15.28 3.21
N GLY A 131 4.51 -14.59 2.94
CA GLY A 131 5.45 -14.15 3.97
C GLY A 131 5.05 -12.84 4.66
N LEU A 132 4.03 -12.15 4.15
CA LEU A 132 3.50 -10.96 4.79
C LEU A 132 2.80 -11.34 6.10
N GLY A 133 3.03 -10.55 7.15
CA GLY A 133 2.36 -10.69 8.44
C GLY A 133 0.93 -10.17 8.41
N ARG A 134 0.50 -9.50 9.50
CA ARG A 134 -0.81 -8.86 9.55
C ARG A 134 -0.91 -7.75 8.49
N CYS A 135 -2.04 -7.66 7.81
CA CYS A 135 -2.32 -6.61 6.84
C CYS A 135 -3.68 -5.96 7.12
N LEU A 136 -3.74 -4.63 7.20
CA LEU A 136 -4.98 -3.86 7.19
C LEU A 136 -5.14 -3.20 5.82
N VAL A 137 -6.27 -3.41 5.16
CA VAL A 137 -6.66 -2.71 3.92
C VAL A 137 -7.90 -1.86 4.20
N ILE A 138 -7.79 -0.56 3.94
CA ILE A 138 -8.88 0.40 4.11
C ILE A 138 -9.30 0.90 2.72
N GLY A 139 -10.59 0.99 2.44
CA GLY A 139 -11.10 1.54 1.17
C GLY A 139 -12.46 2.20 1.33
N PHE A 140 -12.90 2.91 0.29
CA PHE A 140 -14.17 3.65 0.28
C PHE A 140 -14.92 3.41 -1.05
N GLY A 141 -16.25 3.34 -1.00
CA GLY A 141 -17.08 2.83 -2.10
C GLY A 141 -17.10 3.67 -3.37
N GLU A 142 -16.91 4.99 -3.27
CA GLU A 142 -16.85 5.90 -4.42
C GLU A 142 -15.42 6.08 -4.95
N ASP A 143 -14.46 5.30 -4.45
CA ASP A 143 -13.11 5.24 -5.03
C ASP A 143 -13.14 4.44 -6.34
N ARG A 144 -12.72 5.06 -7.45
CA ARG A 144 -12.61 4.39 -8.75
C ARG A 144 -11.81 3.09 -8.73
N MET A 145 -10.86 2.93 -7.81
CA MET A 145 -10.00 1.75 -7.67
C MET A 145 -10.58 0.66 -6.75
N ILE A 146 -11.79 0.84 -6.19
CA ILE A 146 -12.37 -0.06 -5.18
C ILE A 146 -12.39 -1.52 -5.62
N ASP A 147 -12.77 -1.83 -6.87
CA ASP A 147 -12.75 -3.20 -7.39
C ASP A 147 -11.33 -3.81 -7.33
N ARG A 148 -10.31 -3.02 -7.68
CA ARG A 148 -8.90 -3.48 -7.63
C ARG A 148 -8.41 -3.67 -6.21
N GLN A 149 -8.87 -2.83 -5.28
CA GLN A 149 -8.55 -2.94 -3.86
C GLN A 149 -9.17 -4.23 -3.28
N GLN A 150 -10.40 -4.55 -3.66
CA GLN A 150 -11.10 -5.78 -3.24
C GLN A 150 -10.51 -7.05 -3.88
N ASP A 151 -10.14 -7.00 -5.17
CA ASP A 151 -9.40 -8.08 -5.84
C ASP A 151 -8.06 -8.35 -5.15
N PHE A 152 -7.38 -7.29 -4.72
CA PHE A 152 -6.12 -7.40 -3.99
C PHE A 152 -6.30 -8.01 -2.59
N VAL A 153 -7.34 -7.65 -1.84
CA VAL A 153 -7.69 -8.33 -0.58
C VAL A 153 -7.94 -9.81 -0.80
N THR A 154 -8.63 -10.17 -1.88
CA THR A 154 -8.88 -11.56 -2.26
C THR A 154 -7.57 -12.31 -2.54
N LEU A 155 -6.62 -11.67 -3.24
CA LEU A 155 -5.28 -12.22 -3.46
C LEU A 155 -4.55 -12.46 -2.13
N LEU A 156 -4.56 -11.51 -1.20
CA LEU A 156 -3.93 -11.64 0.11
C LEU A 156 -4.50 -12.82 0.89
N ALA A 157 -5.84 -12.89 0.98
CA ALA A 157 -6.54 -13.96 1.69
C ALA A 157 -6.23 -15.34 1.09
N HIS A 158 -6.29 -15.49 -0.24
CA HIS A 158 -5.94 -16.75 -0.91
C HIS A 158 -4.45 -17.12 -0.76
N SER A 159 -3.58 -16.13 -0.53
CA SER A 159 -2.16 -16.35 -0.28
C SER A 159 -1.85 -16.69 1.18
N GLY A 160 -2.86 -16.79 2.05
CA GLY A 160 -2.72 -17.12 3.47
C GLY A 160 -2.33 -15.94 4.37
N VAL A 161 -2.39 -14.70 3.87
CA VAL A 161 -2.10 -13.50 4.67
C VAL A 161 -3.26 -13.23 5.64
N ASN A 162 -2.93 -12.88 6.88
CA ASN A 162 -3.92 -12.40 7.85
C ASN A 162 -4.34 -10.97 7.48
N VAL A 163 -5.37 -10.86 6.65
CA VAL A 163 -5.88 -9.58 6.15
C VAL A 163 -7.17 -9.16 6.86
N GLU A 164 -7.13 -7.96 7.44
CA GLU A 164 -8.28 -7.22 7.94
C GLU A 164 -8.68 -6.20 6.86
N ALA A 165 -9.92 -6.29 6.36
CA ALA A 165 -10.40 -5.44 5.27
C ALA A 165 -11.58 -4.58 5.73
N CYS A 166 -11.40 -3.26 5.66
CA CYS A 166 -12.37 -2.26 6.11
C CYS A 166 -12.77 -1.37 4.94
N PHE A 167 -13.94 -1.66 4.36
CA PHE A 167 -14.51 -0.88 3.27
C PHE A 167 -15.76 -0.16 3.74
N ASP A 168 -15.78 1.16 3.60
CA ASP A 168 -16.97 2.00 3.85
C ASP A 168 -17.66 2.28 2.52
N ASP A 169 -18.96 2.05 2.42
CA ASP A 169 -19.70 2.30 1.17
C ASP A 169 -19.71 3.78 0.76
N VAL A 170 -19.47 4.70 1.70
CA VAL A 170 -19.52 6.15 1.49
C VAL A 170 -18.14 6.78 1.59
N GLY A 171 -17.70 7.37 0.49
CA GLY A 171 -16.50 8.21 0.44
C GLY A 171 -15.67 7.96 -0.81
N PHE A 172 -14.83 8.93 -1.15
CA PHE A 172 -14.02 8.94 -2.37
C PHE A 172 -12.52 8.78 -2.07
N HIS A 173 -11.72 8.71 -3.12
CA HIS A 173 -10.27 8.58 -3.01
C HIS A 173 -9.65 9.74 -2.19
N ASN A 174 -8.87 9.44 -1.15
CA ASN A 174 -8.29 10.42 -0.23
C ASN A 174 -9.29 11.26 0.58
N ILE A 175 -10.53 10.80 0.80
CA ILE A 175 -11.53 11.53 1.60
C ILE A 175 -11.01 11.91 3.02
N HIS A 176 -10.16 11.07 3.61
CA HIS A 176 -9.52 11.32 4.91
C HIS A 176 -8.62 12.57 4.94
N MET A 177 -8.21 13.10 3.79
CA MET A 177 -7.40 14.32 3.68
C MET A 177 -8.24 15.60 3.75
N VAL A 178 -9.56 15.49 3.56
CA VAL A 178 -10.45 16.65 3.43
C VAL A 178 -11.65 16.61 4.40
N ASP A 179 -12.01 15.44 4.94
CA ASP A 179 -13.00 15.31 6.01
C ASP A 179 -12.32 14.81 7.31
N PRO A 180 -12.23 15.66 8.36
CA PRO A 180 -11.60 15.28 9.62
C PRO A 180 -12.29 14.11 10.33
N ARG A 181 -13.60 13.91 10.11
CA ARG A 181 -14.32 12.75 10.67
C ARG A 181 -13.87 11.45 10.01
N ARG A 182 -13.56 11.50 8.71
CA ARG A 182 -13.01 10.35 7.98
C ARG A 182 -11.56 10.11 8.34
N ALA A 183 -10.78 11.17 8.60
CA ALA A 183 -9.44 11.03 9.18
C ALA A 183 -9.47 10.31 10.54
N GLU A 184 -10.39 10.69 11.43
CA GLU A 184 -10.55 10.06 12.74
C GLU A 184 -10.90 8.57 12.63
N VAL A 185 -11.81 8.20 11.70
CA VAL A 185 -12.13 6.79 11.42
C VAL A 185 -10.89 6.01 10.99
N VAL A 186 -10.12 6.53 10.02
CA VAL A 186 -8.89 5.86 9.54
C VAL A 186 -7.87 5.71 10.69
N ILE A 187 -7.68 6.75 11.50
CA ILE A 187 -6.76 6.71 12.65
C ILE A 187 -7.20 5.67 13.69
N ASN A 188 -8.51 5.54 13.94
CA ASN A 188 -9.02 4.56 14.90
C ASN A 188 -8.85 3.12 14.39
N LEU A 189 -9.13 2.86 13.10
CA LEU A 189 -8.85 1.56 12.48
C LEU A 189 -7.37 1.19 12.58
N MET A 190 -6.48 2.15 12.31
CA MET A 190 -5.02 1.95 12.47
C MET A 190 -4.65 1.65 13.91
N ARG A 191 -5.22 2.38 14.87
CA ARG A 191 -4.95 2.19 16.30
C ARG A 191 -5.38 0.80 16.75
N GLU A 192 -6.58 0.37 16.40
CA GLU A 192 -7.11 -0.95 16.75
C GLU A 192 -6.27 -2.08 16.16
N PHE A 193 -5.82 -1.92 14.92
CA PHE A 193 -4.94 -2.88 14.25
C PHE A 193 -3.54 -2.98 14.88
N MET A 194 -3.00 -1.89 15.42
CA MET A 194 -1.66 -1.84 16.03
C MET A 194 -1.61 -2.34 17.48
N ILE A 195 -2.75 -2.68 18.07
CA ILE A 195 -2.85 -3.33 19.39
C ILE A 195 -2.69 -4.85 19.23
#